data_AF-A0A1S3HTF0-F1
#
_entry.id   AF-A0A1S3HTF0-F1
#
_cell.length_a   1.000
_cell.length_b   1.000
_cell.length_c   1.000
_cell.angle_alpha   90.00
_cell.angle_beta   90.00
_cell.angle_gamma   90.00
#
_symmetry.space_group_name_H-M   'P 1'
#
loop_
_entity.id
_entity.type
_entity.pdbx_description
1 polymer ?
#
loop_
_entity_poly.entity_id
_entity_poly.type
_entity_poly.pdbx_seq_one_letter_code
_entity_poly.pdbx_strand_id
1 'polypeptide(L)'
;MTKNCHNHVPWRILFILTGFLLTYMTMRSSININCLQSSKKDNAGRVPPSVQTGHSANHSARVQSSIRGNRRLHWTSLKRMYTFKYNLKGRIFTGQYGYVDTTALISTSIVHTFPQDLVKSKFDKNFFQAVRLMSPGMTILPDGNIFLALRVNVSPSPKLHQSRILKNYLYIQTLDSKYEPVSEGRLVNIPSPIVMDAGIQYGGPADPRAFTVQNKTMVLYNRVEGASAVCRDNKMIVIRQYIYSVKKDNSVPITIRDMPTPCWEKNWSLLSFSNRLSFIYSLDPLLITECSHTGLCQFKPGNGERNFSNAANRIHHAGLPGIRGGTPFEEYQWPYAISVGHTTSVCNSPYKVYDLYYAHLVVYNIEKQKVVYVSTPIKVHPNFMSRSRPPSPVIALSFIYPVSLIVRDSDTLHVGAHIDDVESFVFEITGVRELMTRIAEGDLNSPIAQGAVNNYVDDMQLCNIQRYS
;
A
#
# COMPACT_ATOMS: atom_id res chain seq x y z
N MET A 1 18.91 38.08 -80.92
CA MET A 1 17.82 38.83 -80.25
C MET A 1 17.79 38.44 -78.79
N THR A 2 17.71 39.45 -77.95
CA THR A 2 17.99 39.50 -76.52
C THR A 2 16.82 39.02 -75.66
N LYS A 3 17.09 38.25 -74.60
CA LYS A 3 16.91 38.69 -73.20
C LYS A 3 17.27 37.59 -72.18
N ASN A 4 18.13 38.03 -71.27
CA ASN A 4 18.57 37.51 -69.98
C ASN A 4 17.48 36.89 -69.08
N CYS A 5 17.87 35.91 -68.27
CA CYS A 5 17.93 36.06 -66.82
C CYS A 5 18.89 35.02 -66.19
N HIS A 6 19.94 35.54 -65.55
CA HIS A 6 20.82 34.85 -64.61
C HIS A 6 20.05 34.39 -63.36
N ASN A 7 20.48 33.31 -62.71
CA ASN A 7 21.11 33.46 -61.39
C ASN A 7 21.82 32.22 -60.87
N HIS A 8 22.89 32.55 -60.16
CA HIS A 8 23.91 31.71 -59.56
C HIS A 8 23.43 30.87 -58.39
N VAL A 9 24.12 29.74 -58.23
CA VAL A 9 24.33 29.01 -56.98
C VAL A 9 24.91 29.93 -55.91
N PRO A 10 24.43 29.81 -54.66
CA PRO A 10 25.32 29.95 -53.52
C PRO A 10 25.32 28.68 -52.67
N TRP A 11 26.54 28.25 -52.37
CA TRP A 11 26.88 27.46 -51.21
C TRP A 11 26.29 28.10 -49.95
N ARG A 12 25.55 27.30 -49.16
CA ARG A 12 25.44 27.29 -47.69
C ARG A 12 24.08 26.69 -47.29
N ILE A 13 24.12 25.51 -46.69
CA ILE A 13 23.40 25.06 -45.47
C ILE A 13 23.64 23.54 -45.40
N LEU A 14 24.86 23.22 -44.99
CA LEU A 14 25.21 22.02 -44.26
C LEU A 14 25.03 22.40 -42.78
N PHE A 15 24.50 21.49 -41.94
CA PHE A 15 24.22 21.63 -40.49
C PHE A 15 22.92 22.30 -40.06
N ILE A 16 21.77 21.60 -40.16
CA ILE A 16 20.73 21.58 -39.12
C ILE A 16 19.96 20.24 -39.23
N LEU A 17 20.54 19.13 -38.77
CA LEU A 17 19.76 17.88 -38.54
C LEU A 17 20.43 16.88 -37.58
N THR A 18 21.31 17.37 -36.69
CA THR A 18 21.97 16.56 -35.63
C THR A 18 22.01 17.28 -34.29
N GLY A 19 21.01 18.14 -34.01
CA GLY A 19 20.98 19.04 -32.86
C GLY A 19 19.82 18.84 -31.87
N PHE A 20 19.14 17.70 -31.87
CA PHE A 20 18.02 17.44 -30.94
C PHE A 20 18.07 16.10 -30.19
N LEU A 21 19.13 15.32 -30.35
CA LEU A 21 19.27 14.01 -29.71
C LEU A 21 20.41 13.91 -28.67
N LEU A 22 21.10 15.01 -28.35
CA LEU A 22 22.23 15.00 -27.40
C LEU A 22 22.09 15.90 -26.17
N THR A 23 20.92 16.49 -25.91
CA THR A 23 20.69 17.34 -24.72
C THR A 23 19.98 16.62 -23.57
N TYR A 24 19.69 15.31 -23.72
CA TYR A 24 18.98 14.52 -22.69
C TYR A 24 19.88 13.51 -21.94
N MET A 25 21.20 13.48 -22.20
CA MET A 25 22.10 12.49 -21.59
C MET A 25 23.30 13.06 -20.79
N THR A 26 23.36 14.36 -20.52
CA THR A 26 24.42 14.95 -19.67
C THR A 26 23.87 15.92 -18.65
N MET A 27 23.12 15.40 -17.67
CA MET A 27 22.98 16.03 -16.35
C MET A 27 22.98 14.94 -15.27
N ARG A 28 24.11 14.24 -15.15
CA ARG A 28 24.55 13.58 -13.92
C ARG A 28 26.03 13.88 -13.73
N SER A 29 26.42 13.96 -12.46
CA SER A 29 27.77 14.16 -11.91
C SER A 29 28.43 15.53 -12.14
N SER A 30 28.32 16.39 -11.12
CA SER A 30 29.36 17.32 -10.67
C SER A 30 28.98 17.90 -9.29
N ILE A 31 29.09 17.11 -8.22
CA ILE A 31 29.20 17.67 -6.86
C ILE A 31 30.70 17.81 -6.60
N ASN A 32 31.18 19.05 -6.70
CA ASN A 32 32.52 19.43 -6.28
C ASN A 32 32.57 19.43 -4.76
N ILE A 33 33.44 18.59 -4.21
CA ILE A 33 33.89 18.63 -2.83
C ILE A 33 34.92 19.75 -2.77
N ASN A 34 34.62 20.82 -2.02
CA ASN A 34 35.66 21.73 -1.52
C ASN A 34 35.51 21.86 -0.01
N CYS A 35 36.55 21.37 0.67
CA CYS A 35 36.86 21.61 2.06
C CYS A 35 36.95 23.11 2.35
N LEU A 36 36.36 23.54 3.46
CA LEU A 36 36.81 24.73 4.18
C LEU A 36 36.86 24.40 5.67
N GLN A 37 38.04 24.65 6.23
CA GLN A 37 38.42 24.40 7.60
C GLN A 37 37.76 25.40 8.58
N SER A 38 37.40 24.87 9.74
CA SER A 38 37.59 25.42 11.09
C SER A 38 37.38 26.93 11.32
N SER A 39 36.41 27.25 12.19
CA SER A 39 36.77 27.99 13.40
C SER A 39 35.97 27.49 14.61
N LYS A 40 36.71 27.21 15.70
CA LYS A 40 36.20 26.99 17.05
C LYS A 40 35.65 28.30 17.60
N LYS A 41 34.56 28.24 18.36
CA LYS A 41 34.45 28.91 19.66
C LYS A 41 33.34 28.30 20.49
N ASP A 42 33.73 28.02 21.73
CA ASP A 42 32.94 27.49 22.83
C ASP A 42 31.73 28.37 23.15
N ASN A 43 30.65 27.75 23.63
CA ASN A 43 29.99 28.22 24.85
C ASN A 43 29.07 27.15 25.45
N ALA A 44 29.35 26.87 26.72
CA ALA A 44 28.58 26.07 27.65
C ALA A 44 27.21 26.71 27.94
N GLY A 45 26.22 25.90 28.33
CA GLY A 45 25.01 26.45 28.93
C GLY A 45 23.82 25.51 29.10
N ARG A 46 23.78 24.85 30.27
CA ARG A 46 22.58 24.51 31.07
C ARG A 46 21.54 23.54 30.51
N VAL A 47 21.58 22.35 31.09
CA VAL A 47 20.46 21.39 31.26
C VAL A 47 19.54 21.89 32.39
N PRO A 48 18.21 21.96 32.20
CA PRO A 48 17.26 21.97 33.30
C PRO A 48 16.67 20.57 33.56
N PRO A 49 16.18 20.32 34.79
CA PRO A 49 15.99 18.99 35.35
C PRO A 49 14.71 18.29 34.88
N SER A 50 14.79 16.96 34.95
CA SER A 50 13.74 15.97 34.76
C SER A 50 12.50 16.23 35.62
N VAL A 51 11.35 16.39 34.96
CA VAL A 51 10.03 16.28 35.59
C VAL A 51 9.63 14.81 35.59
N GLN A 52 9.71 14.19 36.77
CA GLN A 52 8.99 12.95 37.06
C GLN A 52 7.49 13.24 37.03
N THR A 53 6.75 12.54 36.16
CA THR A 53 5.31 12.36 36.32
C THR A 53 5.03 10.88 36.30
N GLY A 54 4.71 10.34 37.48
CA GLY A 54 4.10 9.04 37.63
C GLY A 54 2.62 9.13 37.29
N HIS A 55 2.15 8.23 36.44
CA HIS A 55 0.76 7.74 36.39
C HIS A 55 0.84 6.30 35.84
N SER A 56 0.74 5.29 36.70
CA SER A 56 -0.50 4.70 37.24
C SER A 56 -1.12 3.66 36.30
N ALA A 57 -0.55 2.45 36.35
CA ALA A 57 -1.14 1.14 36.65
C ALA A 57 -2.61 0.76 36.28
N ASN A 58 -3.41 1.57 35.60
CA ASN A 58 -4.84 1.29 35.36
C ASN A 58 -5.20 0.83 33.94
N HIS A 59 -4.22 0.56 33.06
CA HIS A 59 -4.49 0.07 31.71
C HIS A 59 -4.66 -1.45 31.57
N SER A 60 -4.12 -2.25 32.51
CA SER A 60 -4.16 -3.72 32.39
C SER A 60 -5.55 -4.33 32.61
N ALA A 61 -6.46 -3.63 33.29
CA ALA A 61 -7.81 -4.16 33.56
C ALA A 61 -8.84 -3.87 32.45
N ARG A 62 -8.54 -2.98 31.49
CA ARG A 62 -9.52 -2.49 30.50
C ARG A 62 -9.37 -3.08 29.08
N VAL A 63 -8.33 -3.87 28.83
CA VAL A 63 -8.04 -4.47 27.50
C VAL A 63 -8.35 -5.97 27.44
N GLN A 64 -8.46 -6.67 28.58
CA GLN A 64 -8.93 -8.07 28.60
C GLN A 64 -10.41 -8.24 28.19
N SER A 65 -11.17 -7.15 28.01
CA SER A 65 -12.56 -7.19 27.55
C SER A 65 -12.73 -7.19 26.03
N SER A 66 -11.71 -6.88 25.22
CA SER A 66 -11.88 -6.83 23.74
C SER A 66 -11.98 -8.23 23.11
N ILE A 67 -11.31 -9.23 23.69
CA ILE A 67 -11.40 -10.64 23.24
C ILE A 67 -12.61 -11.36 23.89
N ARG A 68 -13.07 -10.92 25.07
CA ARG A 68 -14.22 -11.55 25.77
C ARG A 68 -15.59 -11.03 25.31
N GLY A 69 -15.66 -9.87 24.65
CA GLY A 69 -16.92 -9.25 24.22
C GLY A 69 -17.40 -9.61 22.81
N ASN A 70 -16.53 -10.12 21.94
CA ASN A 70 -16.95 -10.56 20.62
C ASN A 70 -17.64 -11.93 20.78
N ARG A 71 -18.96 -11.98 20.49
CA ARG A 71 -19.62 -13.20 20.06
C ARG A 71 -18.63 -13.91 19.13
N ARG A 72 -18.13 -15.09 19.51
CA ARG A 72 -17.31 -15.91 18.61
C ARG A 72 -18.10 -16.00 17.33
N LEU A 73 -17.60 -15.35 16.28
CA LEU A 73 -18.12 -15.55 14.93
C LEU A 73 -18.09 -17.06 14.73
N HIS A 74 -19.27 -17.66 14.55
CA HIS A 74 -19.37 -19.07 14.21
C HIS A 74 -18.94 -19.21 12.75
N TRP A 75 -17.64 -19.13 12.53
CA TRP A 75 -17.03 -19.42 11.25
C TRP A 75 -17.29 -20.89 10.94
N THR A 76 -18.20 -21.14 10.01
CA THR A 76 -18.36 -22.47 9.41
C THR A 76 -17.18 -22.80 8.51
N SER A 77 -16.89 -24.09 8.34
CA SER A 77 -15.78 -24.54 7.49
C SER A 77 -15.94 -24.05 6.04
N LEU A 78 -15.03 -23.19 5.60
CA LEU A 78 -14.91 -22.76 4.20
C LEU A 78 -14.22 -23.85 3.36
N LYS A 79 -14.61 -23.97 2.10
CA LYS A 79 -13.90 -24.85 1.15
C LYS A 79 -12.52 -24.25 0.84
N ARG A 80 -11.47 -24.97 1.21
CA ARG A 80 -10.08 -24.59 0.89
C ARG A 80 -9.71 -25.11 -0.49
N MET A 81 -9.19 -24.22 -1.32
CA MET A 81 -8.67 -24.52 -2.65
C MET A 81 -7.20 -24.11 -2.69
N TYR A 82 -6.40 -24.77 -3.55
CA TYR A 82 -5.00 -24.39 -3.78
C TYR A 82 -4.20 -24.23 -2.48
N THR A 83 -4.27 -25.24 -1.60
CA THR A 83 -3.55 -25.22 -0.32
C THR A 83 -2.05 -25.39 -0.54
N PHE A 84 -1.24 -24.49 0.02
CA PHE A 84 0.22 -24.51 -0.09
C PHE A 84 0.87 -24.35 1.29
N LYS A 85 1.60 -25.38 1.74
CA LYS A 85 2.32 -25.38 3.01
C LYS A 85 3.79 -25.07 2.78
N TYR A 86 4.36 -24.17 3.58
CA TYR A 86 5.76 -23.82 3.49
C TYR A 86 6.26 -23.19 4.80
N ASN A 87 7.57 -23.20 4.97
CA ASN A 87 8.25 -22.51 6.06
C ASN A 87 8.37 -21.01 5.72
N LEU A 88 7.56 -20.18 6.37
CA LEU A 88 7.67 -18.73 6.26
C LEU A 88 8.83 -18.27 7.14
N LYS A 89 9.84 -17.69 6.48
CA LYS A 89 10.98 -17.06 7.16
C LYS A 89 10.68 -15.59 7.42
N GLY A 90 11.33 -15.01 8.42
CA GLY A 90 11.30 -13.58 8.67
C GLY A 90 12.31 -13.16 9.73
N ARG A 91 12.39 -11.86 10.01
CA ARG A 91 13.26 -11.30 11.04
C ARG A 91 12.44 -10.65 12.14
N ILE A 92 12.76 -10.97 13.38
CA ILE A 92 12.32 -10.25 14.57
C ILE A 92 13.38 -9.19 14.88
N PHE A 93 12.99 -7.92 14.93
CA PHE A 93 13.93 -6.81 15.14
C PHE A 93 14.16 -6.57 16.63
N THR A 94 15.40 -6.83 17.09
CA THR A 94 15.77 -6.78 18.51
C THR A 94 16.58 -5.55 18.91
N GLY A 95 16.83 -4.63 17.99
CA GLY A 95 17.50 -3.34 18.22
C GLY A 95 18.02 -2.74 16.91
N GLN A 96 18.70 -1.59 16.96
CA GLN A 96 19.11 -0.83 15.75
C GLN A 96 19.84 -1.67 14.69
N TYR A 97 20.62 -2.67 15.13
CA TYR A 97 21.32 -3.61 14.25
C TYR A 97 21.10 -5.07 14.64
N GLY A 98 20.25 -5.32 15.64
CA GLY A 98 19.97 -6.66 16.17
C GLY A 98 18.75 -7.25 15.51
N TYR A 99 18.84 -8.50 15.07
CA TYR A 99 17.69 -9.28 14.65
C TYR A 99 17.84 -10.75 15.04
N VAL A 100 16.71 -11.42 15.13
CA VAL A 100 16.63 -12.89 15.25
C VAL A 100 15.86 -13.39 14.03
N ASP A 101 16.51 -14.22 13.21
CA ASP A 101 15.82 -14.94 12.15
C ASP A 101 14.87 -15.95 12.78
N THR A 102 13.64 -15.99 12.29
CA THR A 102 12.62 -16.95 12.73
C THR A 102 11.99 -17.62 11.52
N THR A 103 11.49 -18.83 11.74
CA THR A 103 10.80 -19.62 10.74
C THR A 103 9.59 -20.29 11.39
N ALA A 104 8.45 -20.23 10.73
CA ALA A 104 7.23 -20.93 11.16
C ALA A 104 6.62 -21.69 9.98
N LEU A 105 6.09 -22.89 10.24
CA LEU A 105 5.33 -23.63 9.24
C LEU A 105 3.94 -23.00 9.11
N ILE A 106 3.65 -22.45 7.94
CA ILE A 106 2.33 -21.89 7.63
C ILE A 106 1.70 -22.58 6.43
N SER A 107 0.40 -22.42 6.28
CA SER A 107 -0.33 -22.79 5.08
C SER A 107 -1.07 -21.60 4.52
N THR A 108 -1.01 -21.41 3.20
CA THR A 108 -1.93 -20.53 2.48
C THR A 108 -3.00 -21.37 1.79
N SER A 109 -4.21 -20.85 1.63
CA SER A 109 -5.29 -21.49 0.85
C SER A 109 -6.25 -20.43 0.31
N ILE A 110 -6.75 -20.60 -0.90
CA ILE A 110 -7.83 -19.76 -1.43
C ILE A 110 -9.14 -20.25 -0.83
N VAL A 111 -9.91 -19.33 -0.22
CA VAL A 111 -11.17 -19.66 0.45
C VAL A 111 -12.39 -19.02 -0.21
N HIS A 112 -12.18 -17.97 -1.02
CA HIS A 112 -13.24 -17.33 -1.79
C HIS A 112 -12.67 -16.62 -3.02
N THR A 113 -13.43 -16.57 -4.12
CA THR A 113 -13.12 -15.79 -5.32
C THR A 113 -14.36 -15.00 -5.72
N PHE A 114 -14.22 -13.71 -6.00
CA PHE A 114 -15.37 -12.87 -6.35
C PHE A 114 -15.65 -12.96 -7.85
N PRO A 115 -16.80 -13.54 -8.27
CA PRO A 115 -17.09 -13.72 -9.69
C PRO A 115 -17.34 -12.37 -10.37
N GLN A 116 -16.76 -12.16 -11.56
CA GLN A 116 -16.95 -10.91 -12.31
C GLN A 116 -18.43 -10.63 -12.65
N ASP A 117 -19.23 -11.68 -12.82
CA ASP A 117 -20.66 -11.58 -13.10
C ASP A 117 -21.46 -10.90 -11.99
N LEU A 118 -20.90 -10.77 -10.78
CA LEU A 118 -21.47 -10.04 -9.65
C LEU A 118 -21.86 -8.59 -10.01
N VAL A 119 -21.06 -7.93 -10.84
CA VAL A 119 -21.27 -6.53 -11.22
C VAL A 119 -21.44 -6.33 -12.72
N LYS A 120 -21.10 -7.32 -13.55
CA LYS A 120 -21.15 -7.22 -15.02
C LYS A 120 -22.55 -6.89 -15.53
N SER A 121 -23.60 -7.40 -14.88
CA SER A 121 -25.00 -7.11 -15.22
C SER A 121 -25.42 -5.66 -14.95
N LYS A 122 -24.64 -4.90 -14.17
CA LYS A 122 -24.91 -3.49 -13.85
C LYS A 122 -24.39 -2.52 -14.92
N PHE A 123 -23.70 -3.03 -15.94
CA PHE A 123 -23.18 -2.24 -17.05
C PHE A 123 -23.82 -2.70 -18.36
N ASP A 124 -24.02 -1.79 -19.30
CA ASP A 124 -24.46 -2.13 -20.64
C ASP A 124 -23.31 -2.76 -21.44
N LYS A 125 -23.50 -4.02 -21.86
CA LYS A 125 -22.50 -4.85 -22.58
C LYS A 125 -22.00 -4.20 -23.87
N ASN A 126 -22.75 -3.28 -24.45
CA ASN A 126 -22.32 -2.55 -25.64
C ASN A 126 -21.22 -1.52 -25.37
N PHE A 127 -21.03 -1.14 -24.10
CA PHE A 127 -20.13 -0.05 -23.69
C PHE A 127 -18.79 -0.51 -23.13
N PHE A 128 -18.63 -1.79 -22.81
CA PHE A 128 -17.40 -2.33 -22.22
C PHE A 128 -16.92 -3.61 -22.90
N GLN A 129 -15.60 -3.82 -22.90
CA GLN A 129 -14.95 -5.05 -23.32
C GLN A 129 -14.76 -6.01 -22.14
N ALA A 130 -14.42 -5.48 -20.97
CA ALA A 130 -14.15 -6.28 -19.79
C ALA A 130 -14.55 -5.53 -18.51
N VAL A 131 -14.96 -6.29 -17.50
CA VAL A 131 -15.20 -5.80 -16.15
C VAL A 131 -14.35 -6.65 -15.20
N ARG A 132 -13.46 -6.00 -14.46
CA ARG A 132 -12.56 -6.65 -13.51
C ARG A 132 -12.94 -6.24 -12.10
N LEU A 133 -12.90 -7.21 -11.19
CA LEU A 133 -13.08 -7.00 -9.76
C LEU A 133 -11.72 -7.10 -9.10
N MET A 134 -11.28 -6.01 -8.49
CA MET A 134 -9.98 -5.92 -7.82
C MET A 134 -10.14 -5.44 -6.39
N SER A 135 -9.12 -5.71 -5.58
CA SER A 135 -8.93 -5.08 -4.27
C SER A 135 -10.17 -5.23 -3.36
N PRO A 136 -10.48 -6.45 -2.87
CA PRO A 136 -11.56 -6.67 -1.91
C PRO A 136 -11.19 -6.08 -0.54
N GLY A 137 -11.53 -4.82 -0.33
CA GLY A 137 -11.47 -4.16 0.97
C GLY A 137 -12.54 -4.74 1.89
N MET A 138 -12.16 -5.32 3.03
CA MET A 138 -13.06 -6.00 3.96
C MET A 138 -12.82 -5.54 5.38
N THR A 139 -13.88 -5.49 6.18
CA THR A 139 -13.81 -5.29 7.64
C THR A 139 -15.00 -5.97 8.32
N ILE A 140 -14.82 -6.38 9.58
CA ILE A 140 -15.91 -6.97 10.38
C ILE A 140 -16.79 -5.83 10.92
N LEU A 141 -18.10 -6.00 10.80
CA LEU A 141 -19.12 -5.14 11.39
C LEU A 141 -19.49 -5.58 12.81
N PRO A 142 -20.08 -4.69 13.64
CA PRO A 142 -20.46 -5.03 15.02
C PRO A 142 -21.45 -6.20 15.16
N ASP A 143 -22.24 -6.47 14.12
CA ASP A 143 -23.18 -7.60 14.07
C ASP A 143 -22.51 -8.93 13.67
N GLY A 144 -21.22 -8.89 13.31
CA GLY A 144 -20.43 -10.02 12.88
C GLY A 144 -20.44 -10.27 11.37
N ASN A 145 -21.19 -9.49 10.59
CA ASN A 145 -21.12 -9.54 9.14
C ASN A 145 -19.84 -8.87 8.63
N ILE A 146 -19.50 -9.14 7.37
CA ILE A 146 -18.33 -8.57 6.70
C ILE A 146 -18.81 -7.47 5.76
N PHE A 147 -18.32 -6.25 5.95
CA PHE A 147 -18.50 -5.20 4.96
C PHE A 147 -17.43 -5.34 3.88
N LEU A 148 -17.87 -5.34 2.62
CA LEU A 148 -17.05 -5.45 1.42
C LEU A 148 -17.07 -4.14 0.62
N ALA A 149 -15.89 -3.70 0.16
CA ALA A 149 -15.71 -2.68 -0.86
C ALA A 149 -14.73 -3.21 -1.92
N LEU A 150 -15.21 -3.34 -3.16
CA LEU A 150 -14.44 -3.80 -4.32
C LEU A 150 -14.15 -2.65 -5.27
N ARG A 151 -12.95 -2.63 -5.86
CA ARG A 151 -12.68 -1.82 -7.05
C ARG A 151 -13.26 -2.55 -8.26
N VAL A 152 -14.17 -1.89 -8.97
CA VAL A 152 -14.65 -2.33 -10.27
C VAL A 152 -13.91 -1.56 -11.34
N ASN A 153 -13.14 -2.23 -12.19
CA ASN A 153 -12.51 -1.61 -13.35
C ASN A 153 -13.23 -2.01 -14.62
N VAL A 154 -13.67 -1.01 -15.38
CA VAL A 154 -14.37 -1.17 -16.63
C VAL A 154 -13.44 -0.77 -17.76
N SER A 155 -13.15 -1.72 -18.65
CA SER A 155 -12.42 -1.47 -19.89
C SER A 155 -13.43 -1.08 -20.97
N PRO A 156 -13.44 0.17 -21.46
CA PRO A 156 -14.40 0.61 -22.45
C PRO A 156 -14.19 -0.11 -23.79
N SER A 157 -15.28 -0.30 -24.54
CA SER A 157 -15.22 -0.79 -25.92
C SER A 157 -14.34 0.11 -26.80
N PRO A 158 -13.64 -0.43 -27.81
CA PRO A 158 -12.81 0.36 -28.72
C PRO A 158 -13.54 1.53 -29.38
N LYS A 159 -14.84 1.36 -29.67
CA LYS A 159 -15.72 2.38 -30.25
C LYS A 159 -15.97 3.59 -29.33
N LEU A 160 -15.64 3.44 -28.04
CA LEU A 160 -15.94 4.38 -26.97
C LEU A 160 -14.69 4.76 -26.17
N HIS A 161 -13.49 4.51 -26.70
CA HIS A 161 -12.22 4.89 -26.07
C HIS A 161 -12.11 6.41 -25.78
N GLN A 162 -12.89 7.24 -26.48
CA GLN A 162 -12.99 8.69 -26.24
C GLN A 162 -14.15 9.09 -25.30
N SER A 163 -14.99 8.15 -24.87
CA SER A 163 -16.11 8.45 -23.96
C SER A 163 -15.61 8.69 -22.54
N ARG A 164 -16.21 9.66 -21.84
CA ARG A 164 -15.91 10.03 -20.44
C ARG A 164 -16.45 9.02 -19.41
N ILE A 165 -16.61 7.75 -19.77
CA ILE A 165 -17.05 6.72 -18.81
C ILE A 165 -15.97 6.56 -17.75
N LEU A 166 -16.35 6.69 -16.47
CA LEU A 166 -15.46 6.44 -15.35
C LEU A 166 -14.93 5.01 -15.45
N LYS A 167 -13.60 4.84 -15.55
CA LYS A 167 -13.00 3.50 -15.67
C LYS A 167 -12.99 2.72 -14.38
N ASN A 168 -13.18 3.38 -13.24
CA ASN A 168 -13.19 2.71 -11.94
C ASN A 168 -14.43 3.13 -11.14
N TYR A 169 -14.98 2.20 -10.38
CA TYR A 169 -16.07 2.39 -9.43
C TYR A 169 -15.75 1.66 -8.13
N LEU A 170 -16.40 2.05 -7.04
CA LEU A 170 -16.50 1.18 -5.87
C LEU A 170 -17.81 0.40 -5.95
N TYR A 171 -17.74 -0.89 -5.71
CA TYR A 171 -18.91 -1.71 -5.40
C TYR A 171 -18.88 -2.03 -3.91
N ILE A 172 -19.98 -1.80 -3.21
CA ILE A 172 -20.08 -2.11 -1.78
C ILE A 172 -21.22 -3.09 -1.51
N GLN A 173 -21.00 -3.99 -0.56
CA GLN A 173 -21.95 -5.03 -0.16
C GLN A 173 -21.64 -5.51 1.27
N THR A 174 -22.62 -6.10 1.93
CA THR A 174 -22.41 -6.83 3.18
C THR A 174 -22.49 -8.33 2.91
N LEU A 175 -21.57 -9.10 3.50
CA LEU A 175 -21.48 -10.55 3.41
C LEU A 175 -21.60 -11.20 4.79
N ASP A 176 -21.95 -12.48 4.83
CA ASP A 176 -21.83 -13.30 6.03
C ASP A 176 -20.39 -13.86 6.21
N SER A 177 -20.20 -14.70 7.22
CA SER A 177 -18.93 -15.39 7.49
C SER A 177 -18.51 -16.43 6.43
N LYS A 178 -19.39 -16.77 5.49
CA LYS A 178 -19.09 -17.63 4.33
C LYS A 178 -18.75 -16.83 3.07
N TYR A 179 -18.72 -15.49 3.18
CA TYR A 179 -18.63 -14.56 2.06
C TYR A 179 -19.86 -14.59 1.14
N GLU A 180 -21.01 -15.05 1.64
CA GLU A 180 -22.27 -15.00 0.91
C GLU A 180 -22.96 -13.64 1.13
N PRO A 181 -23.56 -13.04 0.08
CA PRO A 181 -24.31 -11.79 0.21
C PRO A 181 -25.43 -11.83 1.27
N VAL A 182 -25.41 -10.86 2.19
CA VAL A 182 -26.55 -10.59 3.10
C VAL A 182 -27.26 -9.28 2.76
N SER A 183 -26.67 -8.44 1.93
CA SER A 183 -27.30 -7.24 1.39
C SER A 183 -27.23 -7.22 -0.13
N GLU A 184 -28.14 -6.47 -0.76
CA GLU A 184 -27.96 -6.08 -2.15
C GLU A 184 -26.72 -5.19 -2.27
N GLY A 185 -25.87 -5.47 -3.27
CA GLY A 185 -24.69 -4.66 -3.51
C GLY A 185 -24.94 -3.53 -4.50
N ARG A 186 -24.29 -2.38 -4.24
CA ARG A 186 -24.46 -1.16 -5.04
C ARG A 186 -23.14 -0.62 -5.57
N LEU A 187 -23.20 0.03 -6.73
CA LEU A 187 -22.10 0.85 -7.24
C LEU A 187 -22.17 2.23 -6.58
N VAL A 188 -21.01 2.73 -6.14
CA VAL A 188 -20.86 4.07 -5.59
C VAL A 188 -20.36 4.99 -6.70
N ASN A 189 -21.09 6.08 -6.93
CA ASN A 189 -20.73 7.06 -7.95
C ASN A 189 -19.74 8.09 -7.39
N ILE A 190 -18.45 7.74 -7.37
CA ILE A 190 -17.39 8.67 -7.00
C ILE A 190 -16.79 9.23 -8.29
N PRO A 191 -17.02 10.51 -8.62
CA PRO A 191 -16.44 11.10 -9.82
C PRO A 191 -14.92 11.14 -9.69
N SER A 192 -14.20 10.80 -10.74
CA SER A 192 -12.75 10.97 -10.82
C SER A 192 -12.36 11.42 -12.22
N PRO A 193 -11.44 12.38 -12.36
CA PRO A 193 -10.80 12.62 -13.64
C PRO A 193 -10.07 11.34 -14.08
N ILE A 194 -9.95 11.22 -15.39
CA ILE A 194 -9.15 10.20 -16.06
C ILE A 194 -7.94 10.92 -16.65
N VAL A 195 -6.74 10.47 -16.29
CA VAL A 195 -5.48 11.06 -16.76
C VAL A 195 -4.62 9.98 -17.41
N MET A 196 -3.96 10.32 -18.51
CA MET A 196 -3.03 9.45 -19.21
C MET A 196 -1.60 9.87 -18.89
N ASP A 197 -0.74 8.93 -18.52
CA ASP A 197 0.70 9.16 -18.35
C ASP A 197 1.48 7.94 -18.82
N ALA A 198 2.46 8.16 -19.71
CA ALA A 198 3.22 7.11 -20.39
C ALA A 198 2.37 5.98 -21.00
N GLY A 199 1.18 6.30 -21.51
CA GLY A 199 0.22 5.32 -22.05
C GLY A 199 -0.56 4.53 -20.99
N ILE A 200 -0.30 4.74 -19.71
CA ILE A 200 -1.04 4.16 -18.59
C ILE A 200 -2.13 5.14 -18.18
N GLN A 201 -3.34 4.61 -18.00
CA GLN A 201 -4.45 5.44 -17.56
C GLN A 201 -4.66 5.35 -16.05
N TYR A 202 -4.68 6.51 -15.41
CA TYR A 202 -4.96 6.70 -13.99
C TYR A 202 -6.36 7.30 -13.79
N GLY A 203 -6.95 6.98 -12.64
CA GLY A 203 -8.25 7.51 -12.23
C GLY A 203 -8.56 7.10 -10.79
N GLY A 204 -9.84 6.97 -10.48
CA GLY A 204 -10.30 6.53 -9.18
C GLY A 204 -11.79 6.28 -9.23
N PRO A 205 -12.37 5.69 -8.18
CA PRO A 205 -11.71 5.19 -6.97
C PRO A 205 -10.89 3.90 -7.19
N ALA A 206 -9.74 3.76 -6.51
CA ALA A 206 -8.87 2.59 -6.60
C ALA A 206 -8.42 2.07 -5.21
N ASP A 207 -8.06 0.80 -5.14
CA ASP A 207 -7.51 0.10 -3.96
C ASP A 207 -8.24 0.39 -2.65
N PRO A 208 -9.56 0.11 -2.58
CA PRO A 208 -10.35 0.34 -1.38
C PRO A 208 -9.86 -0.52 -0.21
N ARG A 209 -9.83 0.09 0.96
CA ARG A 209 -9.57 -0.54 2.26
C ARG A 209 -10.72 -0.18 3.16
N ALA A 210 -11.55 -1.17 3.51
CA ALA A 210 -12.67 -0.96 4.40
C ALA A 210 -12.21 -1.00 5.86
N PHE A 211 -12.85 -0.20 6.71
CA PHE A 211 -12.56 -0.18 8.14
C PHE A 211 -13.71 0.37 8.97
N THR A 212 -13.67 0.07 10.27
CA THR A 212 -14.60 0.61 11.26
C THR A 212 -13.84 1.38 12.33
N VAL A 213 -14.24 2.63 12.58
CA VAL A 213 -13.73 3.43 13.70
C VAL A 213 -14.90 4.17 14.36
N GLN A 214 -14.99 4.11 15.69
CA GLN A 214 -16.11 4.70 16.45
C GLN A 214 -17.48 4.26 15.90
N ASN A 215 -17.66 2.96 15.62
CA ASN A 215 -18.87 2.38 15.03
C ASN A 215 -19.30 2.99 13.67
N LYS A 216 -18.37 3.61 12.94
CA LYS A 216 -18.59 4.13 11.58
C LYS A 216 -17.78 3.31 10.60
N THR A 217 -18.48 2.65 9.68
CA THR A 217 -17.86 1.97 8.54
C THR A 217 -17.48 2.99 7.48
N MET A 218 -16.22 2.95 7.06
CA MET A 218 -15.63 3.85 6.09
C MET A 218 -14.74 3.08 5.12
N VAL A 219 -14.45 3.70 3.98
CA VAL A 219 -13.58 3.13 2.96
C VAL A 219 -12.49 4.13 2.63
N LEU A 220 -11.23 3.74 2.84
CA LEU A 220 -10.07 4.45 2.34
C LEU A 220 -9.85 4.04 0.89
N TYR A 221 -9.64 4.98 -0.02
CA TYR A 221 -9.36 4.66 -1.43
C TYR A 221 -8.46 5.73 -2.07
N ASN A 222 -7.83 5.37 -3.18
CA ASN A 222 -6.97 6.23 -3.98
C ASN A 222 -7.74 6.88 -5.13
N ARG A 223 -7.46 8.14 -5.43
CA ARG A 223 -8.05 8.87 -6.56
C ARG A 223 -7.07 9.87 -7.16
N VAL A 224 -7.12 10.03 -8.48
CA VAL A 224 -6.44 11.11 -9.19
C VAL A 224 -7.19 12.43 -9.02
N GLU A 225 -6.47 13.50 -8.71
CA GLU A 225 -6.98 14.87 -8.74
C GLU A 225 -6.75 15.50 -10.12
N GLY A 226 -7.62 16.45 -10.49
CA GLY A 226 -7.57 17.08 -11.83
C GLY A 226 -6.33 17.95 -12.02
N ALA A 227 -6.09 18.36 -13.28
CA ALA A 227 -4.91 19.13 -13.71
C ALA A 227 -4.65 20.46 -12.99
N SER A 228 -5.60 20.97 -12.20
CA SER A 228 -5.42 22.15 -11.34
C SER A 228 -4.63 21.88 -10.07
N ALA A 229 -4.39 20.61 -9.72
CA ALA A 229 -3.61 20.23 -8.55
C ALA A 229 -2.12 20.19 -8.93
N VAL A 230 -1.37 21.21 -8.52
CA VAL A 230 0.09 21.21 -8.60
C VAL A 230 0.62 20.80 -7.22
N CYS A 231 1.38 19.72 -7.18
CA CYS A 231 2.06 19.22 -5.99
C CYS A 231 3.51 19.74 -5.93
N ARG A 232 4.25 19.40 -4.87
CA ARG A 232 5.61 19.91 -4.56
C ARG A 232 6.60 19.84 -5.73
N ASP A 233 6.45 18.89 -6.65
CA ASP A 233 7.38 18.64 -7.76
C ASP A 233 6.88 19.17 -9.12
N ASN A 234 5.92 20.10 -9.14
CA ASN A 234 5.28 20.65 -10.36
C ASN A 234 4.71 19.58 -11.32
N LYS A 235 4.41 18.38 -10.82
CA LYS A 235 3.74 17.34 -11.62
C LYS A 235 2.24 17.61 -11.72
N MET A 236 1.69 17.38 -12.90
CA MET A 236 0.26 17.58 -13.20
C MET A 236 -0.65 16.45 -12.74
N ILE A 237 -0.07 15.36 -12.21
CA ILE A 237 -0.82 14.20 -11.72
C ILE A 237 -0.60 14.10 -10.23
N VAL A 238 -1.70 14.23 -9.50
CA VAL A 238 -1.74 14.09 -8.05
C VAL A 238 -2.64 12.90 -7.73
N ILE A 239 -2.06 11.85 -7.16
CA ILE A 239 -2.85 10.78 -6.52
C ILE A 239 -2.97 11.13 -5.05
N ARG A 240 -4.20 11.16 -4.54
CA ARG A 240 -4.49 11.40 -3.14
C ARG A 240 -5.41 10.31 -2.58
N GLN A 241 -5.25 10.02 -1.30
CA GLN A 241 -6.13 9.16 -0.53
C GLN A 241 -7.38 9.91 -0.05
N TYR A 242 -8.52 9.24 -0.08
CA TYR A 242 -9.81 9.75 0.35
C TYR A 242 -10.47 8.77 1.32
N ILE A 243 -11.22 9.31 2.27
CA ILE A 243 -12.11 8.54 3.14
C ILE A 243 -13.53 8.73 2.63
N TYR A 244 -14.16 7.64 2.21
CA TYR A 244 -15.57 7.59 1.89
C TYR A 244 -16.37 7.13 3.11
N SER A 245 -17.36 7.93 3.50
CA SER A 245 -18.32 7.59 4.55
C SER A 245 -19.53 6.87 3.96
N VAL A 246 -19.68 5.58 4.29
CA VAL A 246 -20.78 4.76 3.75
C VAL A 246 -22.16 5.33 4.11
N LYS A 247 -22.30 5.84 5.34
CA LYS A 247 -23.58 6.40 5.85
C LYS A 247 -23.92 7.75 5.22
N LYS A 248 -22.92 8.62 5.01
CA LYS A 248 -23.14 9.97 4.48
C LYS A 248 -23.07 10.03 2.95
N ASP A 249 -22.66 8.94 2.31
CA ASP A 249 -22.44 8.83 0.87
C ASP A 249 -21.55 9.95 0.31
N ASN A 250 -20.48 10.27 1.04
CA ASN A 250 -19.57 11.35 0.67
C ASN A 250 -18.10 10.97 0.91
N SER A 251 -17.21 11.68 0.22
CA SER A 251 -15.76 11.49 0.35
C SER A 251 -15.07 12.75 0.82
N VAL A 252 -14.08 12.58 1.68
CA VAL A 252 -13.18 13.66 2.13
C VAL A 252 -11.73 13.31 1.80
N PRO A 253 -10.93 14.26 1.28
CA PRO A 253 -9.51 14.02 1.04
C PRO A 253 -8.76 13.88 2.37
N ILE A 254 -7.73 13.03 2.38
CA ILE A 254 -6.77 12.98 3.47
C ILE A 254 -5.70 14.04 3.23
N THR A 255 -5.49 14.91 4.20
CA THR A 255 -4.47 15.98 4.17
C THR A 255 -3.68 15.99 5.46
N ILE A 256 -2.42 16.40 5.39
CA ILE A 256 -1.58 16.63 6.58
C ILE A 256 -1.60 18.13 6.86
N ARG A 257 -1.91 18.50 8.10
CA ARG A 257 -1.90 19.89 8.54
C ARG A 257 -0.53 20.51 8.25
N ASP A 258 -0.55 21.71 7.67
CA ASP A 258 0.62 22.55 7.38
C ASP A 258 1.68 21.89 6.46
N MET A 259 1.32 20.82 5.73
CA MET A 259 2.24 20.15 4.81
C MET A 259 1.63 19.89 3.43
N PRO A 260 2.35 20.18 2.34
CA PRO A 260 1.91 19.83 1.00
C PRO A 260 1.90 18.31 0.81
N THR A 261 0.85 17.78 0.19
CA THR A 261 0.77 16.34 -0.14
C THR A 261 1.74 16.01 -1.28
N PRO A 262 2.54 14.93 -1.19
CA PRO A 262 3.35 14.45 -2.32
C PRO A 262 2.50 14.03 -3.52
N CYS A 263 3.07 14.15 -4.72
CA CYS A 263 2.38 13.95 -6.00
C CYS A 263 1.84 12.53 -6.25
N TRP A 264 2.32 11.52 -5.53
CA TRP A 264 2.01 10.10 -5.81
C TRP A 264 1.90 9.28 -4.53
N GLU A 265 1.32 9.87 -3.49
CA GLU A 265 1.16 9.18 -2.22
C GLU A 265 -0.19 8.41 -2.17
N LYS A 266 -0.10 7.09 -2.04
CA LYS A 266 -1.23 6.16 -2.19
C LYS A 266 -1.19 4.96 -1.24
N ASN A 267 -0.18 4.90 -0.37
CA ASN A 267 0.25 3.69 0.32
C ASN A 267 0.24 3.82 1.86
N TRP A 268 -0.57 4.73 2.43
CA TRP A 268 -0.72 4.75 3.88
C TRP A 268 -1.54 3.54 4.32
N SER A 269 -1.10 2.93 5.41
CA SER A 269 -1.78 1.79 6.01
C SER A 269 -2.61 2.25 7.20
N LEU A 270 -3.86 1.81 7.29
CA LEU A 270 -4.71 2.15 8.41
C LEU A 270 -4.19 1.53 9.71
N LEU A 271 -4.25 2.31 10.78
CA LEU A 271 -3.95 1.90 12.14
C LEU A 271 -5.07 2.41 13.06
N SER A 272 -6.06 1.55 13.37
CA SER A 272 -7.21 1.95 14.19
C SER A 272 -7.19 1.23 15.53
N PHE A 273 -6.66 1.88 16.57
CA PHE A 273 -6.67 1.38 17.95
C PHE A 273 -7.32 2.39 18.89
N SER A 274 -7.99 1.90 19.93
CA SER A 274 -8.61 2.74 20.96
C SER A 274 -9.56 3.81 20.39
N ASN A 275 -10.32 3.47 19.35
CA ASN A 275 -11.25 4.37 18.66
C ASN A 275 -10.61 5.64 18.05
N ARG A 276 -9.30 5.60 17.79
CA ARG A 276 -8.58 6.67 17.07
C ARG A 276 -8.30 6.24 15.64
N LEU A 277 -8.54 7.16 14.71
CA LEU A 277 -8.13 6.99 13.33
C LEU A 277 -6.67 7.42 13.20
N SER A 278 -5.77 6.47 12.98
CA SER A 278 -4.37 6.75 12.65
C SER A 278 -3.98 6.07 11.34
N PHE A 279 -2.92 6.56 10.71
CA PHE A 279 -2.32 5.89 9.57
C PHE A 279 -0.82 5.78 9.77
N ILE A 280 -0.26 4.65 9.36
CA ILE A 280 1.17 4.50 9.15
C ILE A 280 1.48 5.06 7.76
N TYR A 281 2.17 6.21 7.75
CA TYR A 281 2.69 6.85 6.55
C TYR A 281 3.91 6.09 6.01
N SER A 282 4.80 5.69 6.92
CA SER A 282 6.04 4.97 6.62
C SER A 282 6.33 3.99 7.75
N LEU A 283 6.83 2.80 7.39
CA LEU A 283 7.29 1.81 8.37
C LEU A 283 8.73 2.07 8.82
N ASP A 284 9.54 2.77 8.01
CA ASP A 284 10.95 3.01 8.31
C ASP A 284 11.54 4.25 7.58
N PRO A 285 11.82 5.37 8.28
CA PRO A 285 11.52 5.56 9.70
C PRO A 285 10.02 5.49 9.93
N LEU A 286 9.62 4.98 11.10
CA LEU A 286 8.21 4.87 11.46
C LEU A 286 7.59 6.27 11.55
N LEU A 287 6.60 6.54 10.72
CA LEU A 287 5.84 7.79 10.74
C LEU A 287 4.35 7.47 10.85
N ILE A 288 3.73 7.98 11.91
CA ILE A 288 2.32 7.77 12.20
C ILE A 288 1.60 9.11 12.26
N THR A 289 0.50 9.20 11.54
CA THR A 289 -0.43 10.32 11.59
C THR A 289 -1.66 9.95 12.42
N GLU A 290 -2.18 10.91 13.18
CA GLU A 290 -3.53 10.85 13.78
C GLU A 290 -4.44 11.75 12.96
N CYS A 291 -5.64 11.27 12.62
CA CYS A 291 -6.56 11.96 11.72
C CYS A 291 -7.94 12.14 12.34
N SER A 292 -8.57 13.26 12.01
CA SER A 292 -10.00 13.44 12.22
C SER A 292 -10.80 12.67 11.17
N HIS A 293 -12.11 12.50 11.42
CA HIS A 293 -13.02 11.92 10.43
C HIS A 293 -13.29 12.85 9.24
N THR A 294 -12.80 14.09 9.29
CA THR A 294 -12.85 15.04 8.17
C THR A 294 -11.64 14.92 7.25
N GLY A 295 -10.73 13.96 7.50
CA GLY A 295 -9.55 13.71 6.69
C GLY A 295 -8.34 14.57 7.04
N LEU A 296 -8.44 15.47 8.03
CA LEU A 296 -7.30 16.28 8.47
C LEU A 296 -6.43 15.48 9.45
N CYS A 297 -5.15 15.34 9.11
CA CYS A 297 -4.17 14.55 9.84
C CYS A 297 -3.04 15.40 10.41
N GLN A 298 -2.41 14.91 11.46
CA GLN A 298 -1.18 15.47 12.04
C GLN A 298 -0.25 14.33 12.45
N PHE A 299 1.07 14.53 12.35
CA PHE A 299 2.00 13.54 12.88
C PHE A 299 1.93 13.49 14.40
N LYS A 300 2.09 12.29 14.98
CA LYS A 300 2.24 12.15 16.42
C LYS A 300 3.48 12.94 16.91
N PRO A 301 3.41 13.57 18.10
CA PRO A 301 4.58 14.21 18.72
C PRO A 301 5.79 13.27 18.76
N GLY A 302 6.98 13.76 18.40
CA GLY A 302 8.20 12.96 18.27
C GLY A 302 8.49 12.44 16.85
N ASN A 303 7.51 12.47 15.94
CA ASN A 303 7.67 12.13 14.51
C ASN A 303 7.85 13.37 13.61
N GLY A 304 8.39 14.47 14.15
CA GLY A 304 8.31 15.82 13.59
C GLY A 304 8.86 16.03 12.16
N GLU A 305 8.49 17.17 11.57
CA GLU A 305 8.65 17.59 10.15
C GLU A 305 9.99 17.28 9.46
N ARG A 306 11.12 17.29 10.20
CA ARG A 306 12.44 16.89 9.65
C ARG A 306 12.47 15.42 9.22
N ASN A 307 11.72 14.54 9.88
CA ASN A 307 11.59 13.13 9.48
C ASN A 307 10.66 12.98 8.27
N PHE A 308 9.67 13.87 8.09
CA PHE A 308 8.74 13.80 6.97
C PHE A 308 9.40 14.09 5.62
N SER A 309 10.15 15.19 5.49
CA SER A 309 10.81 15.51 4.21
C SER A 309 11.83 14.43 3.82
N ASN A 310 12.57 13.88 4.78
CA ASN A 310 13.52 12.79 4.53
C ASN A 310 12.84 11.46 4.17
N ALA A 311 11.76 11.11 4.87
CA ALA A 311 10.98 9.90 4.57
C ALA A 311 10.26 10.03 3.21
N ALA A 312 9.58 11.15 2.95
CA ALA A 312 8.92 11.41 1.67
C ALA A 312 9.92 11.38 0.51
N ASN A 313 11.10 11.98 0.66
CA ASN A 313 12.13 11.93 -0.38
C ASN A 313 12.65 10.51 -0.62
N ARG A 314 12.94 9.74 0.44
CA ARG A 314 13.36 8.32 0.30
C ARG A 314 12.26 7.46 -0.35
N ILE A 315 11.01 7.64 0.08
CA ILE A 315 9.86 6.91 -0.45
C ILE A 315 9.66 7.24 -1.93
N HIS A 316 9.72 8.51 -2.33
CA HIS A 316 9.34 8.90 -3.69
C HIS A 316 10.49 8.98 -4.71
N HIS A 317 11.76 9.05 -4.29
CA HIS A 317 12.87 9.35 -5.20
C HIS A 317 13.96 8.27 -5.31
N ALA A 318 14.02 7.29 -4.41
CA ALA A 318 15.22 6.44 -4.31
C ALA A 318 15.18 5.14 -5.13
N GLY A 319 14.04 4.71 -5.70
CA GLY A 319 13.96 3.40 -6.38
C GLY A 319 14.31 2.20 -5.49
N LEU A 320 14.47 2.41 -4.18
CA LEU A 320 14.83 1.39 -3.21
C LEU A 320 13.60 0.57 -2.85
N PRO A 321 13.72 -0.77 -2.80
CA PRO A 321 12.64 -1.61 -2.36
C PRO A 321 12.35 -1.30 -0.88
N GLY A 322 11.08 -1.13 -0.55
CA GLY A 322 10.64 -0.87 0.81
C GLY A 322 9.22 -1.35 0.99
N ILE A 323 8.89 -1.80 2.20
CA ILE A 323 7.52 -2.23 2.50
C ILE A 323 6.65 -0.99 2.64
N ARG A 324 5.57 -0.95 1.85
CA ARG A 324 4.66 0.17 1.74
C ARG A 324 3.23 -0.36 1.61
N GLY A 325 2.26 0.45 2.03
CA GLY A 325 0.85 0.13 1.87
C GLY A 325 0.49 -1.28 2.31
N GLY A 326 -0.52 -1.84 1.66
CA GLY A 326 -1.06 -3.16 2.00
C GLY A 326 -2.37 -3.08 2.77
N THR A 327 -2.59 -4.00 3.68
CA THR A 327 -3.83 -4.09 4.48
C THR A 327 -3.81 -3.11 5.65
N PRO A 328 -4.98 -2.78 6.23
CA PRO A 328 -5.03 -2.27 7.61
C PRO A 328 -4.21 -3.13 8.57
N PHE A 329 -3.69 -2.49 9.62
CA PHE A 329 -3.16 -3.16 10.80
C PHE A 329 -4.32 -3.52 11.71
N GLU A 330 -4.52 -4.83 11.91
CA GLU A 330 -5.55 -5.38 12.77
C GLU A 330 -4.94 -5.84 14.10
N GLU A 331 -5.66 -5.63 15.21
CA GLU A 331 -5.22 -6.18 16.50
C GLU A 331 -5.25 -7.71 16.43
N TYR A 332 -4.10 -8.33 16.63
CA TYR A 332 -4.00 -9.79 16.72
C TYR A 332 -4.17 -10.25 18.17
N GLN A 333 -3.34 -9.69 19.04
CA GLN A 333 -3.38 -9.88 20.49
C GLN A 333 -2.60 -8.72 21.08
N TRP A 334 -3.19 -7.94 21.99
CA TRP A 334 -2.49 -6.83 22.65
C TRP A 334 -1.12 -7.26 23.21
N PRO A 335 -0.03 -6.50 22.94
CA PRO A 335 0.04 -5.22 22.23
C PRO A 335 0.38 -5.33 20.72
N TYR A 336 0.20 -6.49 20.11
CA TYR A 336 0.59 -6.77 18.72
C TYR A 336 -0.55 -6.60 17.73
N ALA A 337 -0.24 -5.84 16.68
CA ALA A 337 -1.04 -5.72 15.47
C ALA A 337 -0.34 -6.40 14.30
N ILE A 338 -1.12 -6.93 13.37
CA ILE A 338 -0.63 -7.63 12.19
C ILE A 338 -1.21 -7.00 10.92
N SER A 339 -0.42 -6.97 9.86
CA SER A 339 -0.78 -6.45 8.54
C SER A 339 -0.08 -7.28 7.46
N VAL A 340 -0.59 -7.19 6.23
CA VAL A 340 0.13 -7.64 5.04
C VAL A 340 0.51 -6.43 4.21
N GLY A 341 1.79 -6.06 4.23
CA GLY A 341 2.36 -4.99 3.41
C GLY A 341 2.79 -5.49 2.03
N HIS A 342 3.12 -4.59 1.11
CA HIS A 342 3.73 -4.97 -0.17
C HIS A 342 5.05 -4.23 -0.42
N THR A 343 5.93 -4.85 -1.20
CA THR A 343 7.13 -4.21 -1.76
C THR A 343 6.99 -4.13 -3.27
N THR A 344 7.63 -3.12 -3.85
CA THR A 344 7.92 -3.07 -5.28
C THR A 344 9.43 -2.98 -5.45
N SER A 345 10.00 -3.91 -6.20
CA SER A 345 11.42 -3.93 -6.54
C SER A 345 11.59 -3.66 -8.02
N VAL A 346 12.29 -2.58 -8.36
CA VAL A 346 12.66 -2.26 -9.74
C VAL A 346 13.93 -3.01 -10.07
N CYS A 347 13.83 -3.99 -10.96
CA CYS A 347 14.90 -4.90 -11.32
C CYS A 347 15.40 -4.62 -12.73
N ASN A 348 16.73 -4.62 -12.88
CA ASN A 348 17.38 -4.42 -14.17
C ASN A 348 17.84 -5.77 -14.71
N SER A 349 17.49 -6.06 -15.96
CA SER A 349 18.14 -7.10 -16.77
C SER A 349 18.89 -6.45 -17.93
N PRO A 350 19.81 -7.16 -18.60
CA PRO A 350 20.53 -6.62 -19.76
C PRO A 350 19.63 -6.09 -20.88
N TYR A 351 18.36 -6.52 -20.95
CA TYR A 351 17.44 -6.22 -22.04
C TYR A 351 16.23 -5.36 -21.64
N LYS A 352 15.92 -5.26 -20.34
CA LYS A 352 14.75 -4.52 -19.85
C LYS A 352 14.81 -4.22 -18.35
N VAL A 353 14.16 -3.12 -17.97
CA VAL A 353 13.77 -2.82 -16.60
C VAL A 353 12.38 -3.44 -16.36
N TYR A 354 12.19 -4.08 -15.21
CA TYR A 354 10.91 -4.66 -14.83
C TYR A 354 10.66 -4.56 -13.33
N ASP A 355 9.40 -4.55 -12.95
CA ASP A 355 8.96 -4.46 -11.57
C ASP A 355 8.56 -5.85 -11.04
N LEU A 356 8.90 -6.11 -9.78
CA LEU A 356 8.43 -7.25 -9.01
C LEU A 356 7.65 -6.77 -7.79
N TYR A 357 6.52 -7.43 -7.51
CA TYR A 357 5.65 -7.12 -6.39
C TYR A 357 5.58 -8.31 -5.45
N TYR A 358 5.84 -8.07 -4.17
CA TYR A 358 5.78 -9.10 -3.13
C TYR A 358 4.93 -8.65 -1.96
N ALA A 359 4.15 -9.58 -1.39
CA ALA A 359 3.40 -9.36 -0.16
C ALA A 359 4.16 -9.92 1.03
N HIS A 360 4.21 -9.18 2.14
CA HIS A 360 4.95 -9.53 3.35
C HIS A 360 4.04 -9.43 4.56
N LEU A 361 4.16 -10.37 5.49
CA LEU A 361 3.54 -10.24 6.80
C LEU A 361 4.37 -9.27 7.64
N VAL A 362 3.69 -8.32 8.28
CA VAL A 362 4.30 -7.29 9.12
C VAL A 362 3.61 -7.29 10.48
N VAL A 363 4.40 -7.31 11.55
CA VAL A 363 3.88 -7.18 12.92
C VAL A 363 4.40 -5.91 13.55
N TYR A 364 3.49 -5.19 14.18
CA TYR A 364 3.70 -3.91 14.84
C TYR A 364 3.34 -4.03 16.32
N ASN A 365 4.23 -3.57 17.19
CA ASN A 365 3.95 -3.43 18.62
C ASN A 365 3.39 -2.03 18.88
N ILE A 366 2.12 -1.98 19.31
CA ILE A 366 1.35 -0.76 19.54
C ILE A 366 1.90 0.03 20.72
N GLU A 367 2.22 -0.62 21.85
CA GLU A 367 2.72 0.08 23.04
C GLU A 367 4.09 0.70 22.81
N LYS A 368 5.00 -0.08 22.22
CA LYS A 368 6.38 0.37 21.93
C LYS A 368 6.49 1.24 20.68
N GLN A 369 5.40 1.39 19.93
CA GLN A 369 5.34 2.08 18.64
C GLN A 369 6.49 1.68 17.70
N LYS A 370 6.61 0.38 17.38
CA LYS A 370 7.67 -0.11 16.47
C LYS A 370 7.23 -1.31 15.64
N VAL A 371 7.82 -1.46 14.46
CA VAL A 371 7.75 -2.71 13.68
C VAL A 371 8.64 -3.74 14.36
N VAL A 372 8.09 -4.91 14.69
CA VAL A 372 8.81 -5.97 15.41
C VAL A 372 9.16 -7.15 14.53
N TYR A 373 8.41 -7.38 13.46
CA TYR A 373 8.67 -8.49 12.56
C TYR A 373 8.26 -8.16 11.13
N VAL A 374 9.05 -8.67 10.19
CA VAL A 374 8.76 -8.70 8.76
C VAL A 374 9.09 -10.09 8.23
N SER A 375 8.22 -10.63 7.38
CA SER A 375 8.46 -11.92 6.71
C SER A 375 9.15 -11.77 5.35
N THR A 376 9.76 -12.85 4.89
CA THR A 376 9.96 -13.10 3.45
C THR A 376 8.63 -13.12 2.69
N PRO A 377 8.62 -13.02 1.35
CA PRO A 377 7.38 -13.00 0.57
C PRO A 377 6.43 -14.16 0.89
N ILE A 378 5.15 -13.83 1.06
CA ILE A 378 4.07 -14.81 1.22
C ILE A 378 3.89 -15.56 -0.09
N LYS A 379 3.81 -16.90 -0.01
CA LYS A 379 3.62 -17.77 -1.16
C LYS A 379 2.18 -18.25 -1.21
N VAL A 380 1.56 -18.06 -2.37
CA VAL A 380 0.29 -18.70 -2.75
C VAL A 380 0.63 -19.83 -3.72
N HIS A 381 -0.22 -20.86 -3.77
CA HIS A 381 0.01 -22.03 -4.60
C HIS A 381 0.35 -21.65 -6.07
N PRO A 382 1.42 -22.22 -6.66
CA PRO A 382 1.86 -21.87 -8.01
C PRO A 382 0.77 -21.99 -9.09
N ASN A 383 -0.01 -23.07 -9.09
CA ASN A 383 -1.12 -23.25 -10.05
C ASN A 383 -2.20 -22.16 -9.98
N PHE A 384 -2.41 -21.55 -8.81
CA PHE A 384 -3.31 -20.41 -8.70
C PHE A 384 -2.65 -19.15 -9.26
N MET A 385 -1.37 -18.95 -8.98
CA MET A 385 -0.60 -17.81 -9.49
C MET A 385 -0.48 -17.83 -11.02
N SER A 386 -0.37 -19.00 -11.64
CA SER A 386 -0.20 -19.15 -13.09
C SER A 386 -1.46 -18.95 -13.93
N ARG A 387 -2.63 -18.77 -13.31
CA ARG A 387 -3.91 -18.64 -14.04
C ARG A 387 -4.14 -17.25 -14.65
N SER A 388 -3.37 -16.26 -14.20
CA SER A 388 -3.44 -14.88 -14.66
C SER A 388 -2.04 -14.39 -15.02
N ARG A 389 -1.98 -13.30 -15.79
CA ARG A 389 -0.74 -12.59 -16.08
C ARG A 389 -0.95 -11.09 -15.88
N PRO A 390 0.08 -10.36 -15.41
CA PRO A 390 0.02 -8.92 -15.33
C PRO A 390 -0.33 -8.29 -16.68
N PRO A 391 -1.26 -7.32 -16.74
CA PRO A 391 -1.60 -6.61 -17.97
C PRO A 391 -0.48 -5.66 -18.41
N SER A 392 0.39 -5.27 -17.48
CA SER A 392 1.51 -4.36 -17.75
C SER A 392 2.76 -5.14 -18.14
N PRO A 393 3.40 -4.85 -19.29
CA PRO A 393 4.60 -5.56 -19.75
C PRO A 393 5.83 -5.26 -18.88
N VAL A 394 5.79 -4.22 -18.05
CA VAL A 394 6.87 -3.92 -17.11
C VAL A 394 6.84 -4.85 -15.88
N ILE A 395 5.75 -5.55 -15.61
CA ILE A 395 5.66 -6.48 -14.48
C ILE A 395 6.02 -7.88 -14.98
N ALA A 396 7.10 -8.46 -14.45
CA ALA A 396 7.66 -9.69 -15.01
C ALA A 396 6.99 -10.98 -14.52
N LEU A 397 6.48 -10.98 -13.29
CA LEU A 397 5.92 -12.16 -12.62
C LEU A 397 4.51 -11.87 -12.11
N SER A 398 3.68 -12.91 -12.05
CA SER A 398 2.37 -12.80 -11.41
C SER A 398 2.52 -12.45 -9.94
N PHE A 399 1.64 -11.59 -9.44
CA PHE A 399 1.71 -11.03 -8.10
C PHE A 399 0.34 -10.98 -7.43
N ILE A 400 0.36 -10.91 -6.10
CA ILE A 400 -0.83 -10.62 -5.29
C ILE A 400 -0.70 -9.22 -4.69
N TYR A 401 -1.80 -8.48 -4.64
CA TYR A 401 -1.85 -7.17 -4.01
C TYR A 401 -2.87 -7.19 -2.87
N PRO A 402 -2.42 -7.22 -1.60
CA PRO A 402 -3.30 -7.31 -0.44
C PRO A 402 -3.88 -5.94 -0.07
N VAL A 403 -5.17 -5.91 0.27
CA VAL A 403 -5.87 -4.66 0.63
C VAL A 403 -6.71 -4.76 1.91
N SER A 404 -7.03 -5.97 2.38
CA SER A 404 -7.73 -6.16 3.63
C SER A 404 -7.23 -7.37 4.40
N LEU A 405 -7.44 -7.32 5.71
CA LEU A 405 -7.05 -8.37 6.64
C LEU A 405 -8.17 -8.50 7.68
N ILE A 406 -8.50 -9.74 8.02
CA ILE A 406 -9.37 -10.11 9.12
C ILE A 406 -8.61 -11.13 9.97
N VAL A 407 -8.44 -10.85 11.27
CA VAL A 407 -7.97 -11.83 12.24
C VAL A 407 -9.16 -12.71 12.60
N ARG A 408 -9.24 -13.91 12.02
CA ARG A 408 -10.37 -14.82 12.20
C ARG A 408 -10.36 -15.44 13.60
N ASP A 409 -9.20 -15.97 13.98
CA ASP A 409 -8.91 -16.54 15.28
C ASP A 409 -7.39 -16.47 15.54
N SER A 410 -6.94 -17.01 16.67
CA SER A 410 -5.53 -16.97 17.09
C SER A 410 -4.58 -17.72 16.17
N ASP A 411 -5.04 -18.49 15.17
CA ASP A 411 -4.14 -19.20 14.26
C ASP A 411 -4.33 -18.80 12.79
N THR A 412 -5.38 -18.02 12.51
CA THR A 412 -5.89 -17.84 11.16
C THR A 412 -6.14 -16.39 10.79
N LEU A 413 -5.61 -16.00 9.64
CA LEU A 413 -5.84 -14.71 9.00
C LEU A 413 -6.59 -14.92 7.69
N HIS A 414 -7.55 -14.05 7.39
CA HIS A 414 -8.17 -13.94 6.07
C HIS A 414 -7.72 -12.64 5.41
N VAL A 415 -7.13 -12.76 4.23
CA VAL A 415 -6.54 -11.63 3.49
C VAL A 415 -7.30 -11.45 2.19
N GLY A 416 -7.91 -10.29 2.02
CA GLY A 416 -8.48 -9.88 0.75
C GLY A 416 -7.40 -9.31 -0.16
N ALA A 417 -7.27 -9.89 -1.34
CA ALA A 417 -6.28 -9.48 -2.33
C ALA A 417 -6.83 -9.59 -3.76
N HIS A 418 -6.08 -9.06 -4.70
CA HIS A 418 -6.28 -9.39 -6.11
C HIS A 418 -4.99 -9.93 -6.72
N ILE A 419 -5.12 -10.70 -7.80
CA ILE A 419 -4.00 -11.21 -8.59
C ILE A 419 -3.91 -10.40 -9.88
N ASP A 420 -2.71 -9.92 -10.19
CA ASP A 420 -2.35 -9.31 -11.47
C ASP A 420 -3.25 -8.16 -11.96
N ASP A 421 -3.86 -7.38 -11.06
CA ASP A 421 -4.87 -6.37 -11.41
C ASP A 421 -6.06 -6.94 -12.25
N VAL A 422 -6.47 -8.20 -11.98
CA VAL A 422 -7.54 -8.87 -12.76
C VAL A 422 -8.64 -9.44 -11.87
N GLU A 423 -8.29 -10.22 -10.86
CA GLU A 423 -9.27 -11.02 -10.11
C GLU A 423 -9.08 -10.88 -8.61
N SER A 424 -10.19 -10.63 -7.90
CA SER A 424 -10.26 -10.54 -6.45
C SER A 424 -10.54 -11.88 -5.81
N PHE A 425 -9.87 -12.13 -4.69
CA PHE A 425 -10.05 -13.35 -3.91
C PHE A 425 -9.75 -13.09 -2.43
N VAL A 426 -10.16 -14.04 -1.61
CA VAL A 426 -9.74 -14.14 -0.21
C VAL A 426 -8.87 -15.38 -0.06
N PHE A 427 -7.71 -15.20 0.53
CA PHE A 427 -6.87 -16.32 0.95
C PHE A 427 -6.69 -16.35 2.46
N GLU A 428 -6.63 -17.56 2.97
CA GLU A 428 -6.41 -17.88 4.37
C GLU A 428 -4.91 -18.13 4.61
N ILE A 429 -4.39 -17.63 5.73
CA ILE A 429 -3.07 -17.98 6.27
C ILE A 429 -3.29 -18.68 7.62
N THR A 430 -2.87 -19.94 7.75
CA THR A 430 -2.94 -20.71 9.02
C THR A 430 -1.54 -21.02 9.57
N GLY A 431 -1.43 -21.40 10.84
CA GLY A 431 -0.14 -21.59 11.54
C GLY A 431 0.44 -20.29 12.11
N VAL A 432 -0.38 -19.23 12.19
CA VAL A 432 0.04 -17.90 12.63
C VAL A 432 0.29 -17.86 14.14
N ARG A 433 -0.34 -18.74 14.91
CA ARG A 433 -0.19 -18.77 16.37
C ARG A 433 1.25 -18.99 16.79
N GLU A 434 1.89 -19.99 16.21
CA GLU A 434 3.28 -20.35 16.52
C GLU A 434 4.24 -19.21 16.17
N LEU A 435 4.03 -18.59 15.01
CA LEU A 435 4.82 -17.44 14.58
C LEU A 435 4.69 -16.28 15.59
N MET A 436 3.47 -15.96 15.99
CA MET A 436 3.20 -14.86 16.92
C MET A 436 3.73 -15.12 18.33
N THR A 437 3.70 -16.36 18.82
CA THR A 437 4.37 -16.75 20.08
C THR A 437 5.87 -16.46 20.02
N ARG A 438 6.55 -16.90 18.95
CA ARG A 438 7.99 -16.65 18.76
C ARG A 438 8.31 -15.15 18.66
N ILE A 439 7.48 -14.38 17.96
CA ILE A 439 7.64 -12.92 17.86
C ILE A 439 7.49 -12.25 19.23
N ALA A 440 6.49 -12.65 20.00
CA ALA A 440 6.26 -12.11 21.34
C ALA A 440 7.43 -12.41 22.29
N GLU A 441 7.94 -13.63 22.28
CA GLU A 441 9.12 -14.04 23.06
C GLU A 441 10.38 -13.25 22.67
N GLY A 442 10.59 -13.04 21.36
CA GLY A 442 11.76 -12.32 20.84
C GLY A 442 11.73 -10.80 21.06
N ASP A 443 10.56 -10.18 21.21
CA ASP A 443 10.43 -8.72 21.37
C ASP A 443 10.71 -8.22 22.82
N LEU A 444 10.84 -9.11 23.80
CA LEU A 444 10.68 -8.77 25.23
C LEU A 444 11.62 -7.70 25.80
N ASN A 445 12.75 -7.33 25.19
CA ASN A 445 13.68 -6.32 25.77
C ASN A 445 14.35 -5.40 24.74
N SER A 446 13.75 -5.22 23.57
CA SER A 446 14.45 -4.63 22.42
C SER A 446 14.15 -3.15 22.20
N PRO A 447 15.17 -2.27 22.07
CA PRO A 447 14.98 -0.86 21.75
C PRO A 447 14.41 -0.65 20.34
N ILE A 448 13.97 0.57 20.04
CA ILE A 448 13.46 0.96 18.72
C ILE A 448 14.61 0.93 17.71
N ALA A 449 14.45 0.17 16.62
CA ALA A 449 15.43 0.04 15.56
C ALA A 449 15.02 0.90 14.34
N GLN A 450 15.65 2.06 14.15
CA GLN A 450 15.49 2.82 12.90
C GLN A 450 16.35 2.20 11.78
N GLY A 451 15.82 2.10 10.56
CA GLY A 451 16.54 1.59 9.39
C GLY A 451 16.51 0.06 9.21
N ALA A 452 16.11 -0.69 10.23
CA ALA A 452 16.22 -2.15 10.21
C ALA A 452 15.28 -2.84 9.21
N VAL A 453 14.10 -2.25 8.97
CA VAL A 453 13.11 -2.83 8.04
C VAL A 453 13.59 -2.67 6.60
N ASN A 454 14.01 -1.47 6.22
CA ASN A 454 14.49 -1.23 4.85
C ASN A 454 15.74 -2.05 4.54
N ASN A 455 16.71 -2.09 5.47
CA ASN A 455 17.91 -2.91 5.31
C ASN A 455 17.56 -4.39 5.10
N TYR A 456 16.58 -4.91 5.84
CA TYR A 456 16.15 -6.29 5.66
C TYR A 456 15.53 -6.55 4.28
N VAL A 457 14.71 -5.61 3.78
CA VAL A 457 14.12 -5.73 2.44
C VAL A 457 15.20 -5.72 1.36
N ASP A 458 16.22 -4.87 1.51
CA ASP A 458 17.39 -4.84 0.63
C ASP A 458 18.17 -6.17 0.67
N ASP A 459 18.39 -6.74 1.87
CA ASP A 459 19.08 -8.02 2.09
C ASP A 459 18.37 -9.22 1.44
N MET A 460 17.05 -9.15 1.21
CA MET A 460 16.31 -10.24 0.57
C MET A 460 16.70 -10.46 -0.90
N GLN A 461 17.42 -9.51 -1.52
CA GLN A 461 17.84 -9.58 -2.92
C GLN A 461 16.67 -9.95 -3.85
N LEU A 462 15.55 -9.24 -3.73
CA LEU A 462 14.28 -9.56 -4.40
C LEU A 462 14.36 -9.61 -5.94
N CYS A 463 15.40 -9.04 -6.54
CA CYS A 463 15.70 -9.09 -7.98
C CYS A 463 16.48 -10.33 -8.43
N ASN A 464 16.94 -11.18 -7.51
CA ASN A 464 17.59 -12.45 -7.83
C ASN A 464 16.51 -13.50 -8.15
N ILE A 465 15.92 -13.37 -9.33
CA ILE A 465 15.11 -14.46 -9.89
C ILE A 465 16.10 -15.58 -10.27
N GLN A 466 16.30 -16.54 -9.36
CA GLN A 466 16.57 -17.90 -9.84
C GLN A 466 15.32 -18.30 -10.62
N ARG A 467 15.46 -18.43 -11.94
CA ARG A 467 14.40 -18.97 -12.79
C ARG A 467 14.07 -20.34 -12.23
N TYR A 468 12.98 -20.45 -11.46
CA TYR A 468 12.36 -21.74 -11.20
C TYR A 468 11.81 -22.16 -12.56
N SER A 469 12.61 -22.96 -13.25
CA SER A 469 12.33 -23.62 -14.53
C SER A 469 11.15 -24.58 -14.41
#